data_AF-A0A971TSL1-F1
#
_entry.id   AF-A0A971TSL1-F1
#
_cell.length_a   1.000
_cell.length_b   1.000
_cell.length_c   1.000
_cell.angle_alpha   90.00
_cell.angle_beta   90.00
_cell.angle_gamma   90.00
#
_symmetry.space_group_name_H-M   'P 1'
#
loop_
_entity.id
_entity.type
_entity.pdbx_description
1 polymer ?
#
loop_
_entity_poly.entity_id
_entity_poly.type
_entity_poly.pdbx_seq_one_letter_code
_entity_poly.pdbx_strand_id
1 'polypeptide(L)'
;MRRVVSIVLLLSTFVAWAGAQQSGLPAKMTIMNGNTADVFLQRVEGGNLVFQANRSTRDLSGPIDKIYYLQFLSKLDGELLVNLYSSADYAGMIQNIDQGLNSKTDEYWQFMSINNNYKKVFLMLMESYFEVGNYEQAAAAGAGFAQNEEDDVAADKGRAMLIRLALMQDQIEEAEKRLEEVVTPSAKLYLTACIQQKKGEYKESIWSVSDLLEQYANDLDWVPQAELLNAVSYRLLADDEVVPYMDSAISTARQVKNIHVDSSCAGEAKQLQEQWILEKAEMLEKEQARAAAMEKELEKVKKGTDEAAEEKDSQE
;
A
#
# COMPACT_ATOMS: atom_id res chain seq x y z
N MET A 1 -36.89 -80.24 -23.50
CA MET A 1 -35.73 -79.63 -24.21
C MET A 1 -35.85 -78.12 -24.07
N ARG A 2 -35.02 -77.52 -23.20
CA ARG A 2 -35.04 -76.09 -22.88
C ARG A 2 -34.20 -75.32 -23.90
N ARG A 3 -34.76 -74.27 -24.49
CA ARG A 3 -34.06 -73.29 -25.33
C ARG A 3 -33.29 -72.32 -24.43
N VAL A 4 -32.00 -72.19 -24.65
CA VAL A 4 -31.14 -71.16 -24.04
C VAL A 4 -31.22 -69.93 -24.95
N VAL A 5 -31.67 -68.80 -24.41
CA VAL A 5 -31.62 -67.50 -25.07
C VAL A 5 -30.38 -66.80 -24.54
N SER A 6 -29.39 -66.57 -25.40
CA SER A 6 -28.22 -65.75 -25.10
C SER A 6 -28.58 -64.27 -25.24
N ILE A 7 -28.50 -63.52 -24.14
CA ILE A 7 -28.57 -62.05 -24.14
C ILE A 7 -27.18 -61.54 -24.55
N VAL A 8 -27.10 -60.90 -25.72
CA VAL A 8 -25.93 -60.11 -26.12
C VAL A 8 -26.09 -58.73 -25.51
N LEU A 9 -25.33 -58.45 -24.46
CA LEU A 9 -25.17 -57.11 -23.89
C LEU A 9 -24.17 -56.35 -24.78
N LEU A 10 -24.68 -55.49 -25.65
CA LEU A 10 -23.89 -54.47 -26.35
C LEU A 10 -23.48 -53.41 -25.33
N LEU A 11 -22.26 -53.52 -24.80
CA LEU A 11 -21.58 -52.42 -24.14
C LEU A 11 -21.29 -51.35 -25.21
N SER A 12 -22.12 -50.31 -25.24
CA SER A 12 -21.78 -49.06 -25.91
C SER A 12 -20.67 -48.37 -25.10
N THR A 13 -19.44 -48.50 -25.56
CA THR A 13 -18.34 -47.63 -25.13
C THR A 13 -18.62 -46.21 -25.61
N PHE A 14 -19.18 -45.40 -24.72
CA PHE A 14 -19.06 -43.94 -24.83
C PHE A 14 -17.57 -43.62 -24.62
N VAL A 15 -16.83 -43.49 -25.72
CA VAL A 15 -15.53 -42.81 -25.70
C VAL A 15 -15.84 -41.33 -25.50
N ALA A 16 -15.73 -40.87 -24.25
CA ALA A 16 -15.71 -39.44 -23.97
C ALA A 16 -14.52 -38.84 -24.72
N TRP A 17 -14.81 -38.01 -25.71
CA TRP A 17 -13.84 -37.16 -26.37
C TRP A 17 -13.40 -36.11 -25.34
N ALA A 18 -12.42 -36.47 -24.50
CA ALA A 18 -11.74 -35.51 -23.65
C ALA A 18 -10.95 -34.58 -24.56
N GLY A 19 -11.57 -33.48 -24.98
CA GLY A 19 -10.85 -32.37 -25.58
C GLY A 19 -9.70 -32.02 -24.64
N ALA A 20 -8.49 -31.93 -25.18
CA ALA A 20 -7.29 -31.67 -24.40
C ALA A 20 -7.49 -30.37 -23.61
N GLN A 21 -7.67 -30.49 -22.29
CA GLN A 21 -8.04 -29.36 -21.45
C GLN A 21 -6.79 -28.52 -21.19
N GLN A 22 -6.72 -27.35 -21.82
CA GLN A 22 -5.65 -26.40 -21.58
C GLN A 22 -5.72 -25.90 -20.13
N SER A 23 -4.58 -25.87 -19.46
CA SER A 23 -4.43 -25.36 -18.08
C SER A 23 -3.85 -23.95 -18.11
N GLY A 24 -3.88 -23.23 -16.98
CA GLY A 24 -3.19 -21.95 -16.82
C GLY A 24 -4.06 -20.71 -17.07
N LEU A 25 -3.43 -19.53 -16.94
CA LEU A 25 -4.13 -18.25 -17.01
C LEU A 25 -4.29 -17.79 -18.47
N PRO A 26 -5.52 -17.58 -18.95
CA PRO A 26 -5.74 -17.12 -20.32
C PRO A 26 -5.28 -15.67 -20.50
N ALA A 27 -4.43 -15.45 -21.50
CA ALA A 27 -3.90 -14.14 -21.83
C ALA A 27 -3.70 -13.97 -23.34
N LYS A 28 -3.64 -12.73 -23.79
CA LYS A 28 -3.04 -12.38 -25.08
C LYS A 28 -1.62 -11.88 -24.83
N MET A 29 -0.66 -12.50 -25.50
CA MET A 29 0.75 -12.16 -25.41
C MET A 29 1.18 -11.40 -26.66
N THR A 30 1.80 -10.24 -26.47
CA THR A 30 2.46 -9.46 -27.53
C THR A 30 3.97 -9.61 -27.35
N ILE A 31 4.66 -10.09 -28.38
CA ILE A 31 6.13 -10.16 -28.39
C ILE A 31 6.74 -8.88 -28.98
N MET A 32 8.03 -8.63 -28.73
CA MET A 32 8.73 -7.37 -29.09
C MET A 32 8.64 -6.97 -30.57
N ASN A 33 8.39 -7.91 -31.49
CA ASN A 33 8.20 -7.60 -32.91
C ASN A 33 6.75 -7.21 -33.29
N GLY A 34 5.85 -7.08 -32.30
CA GLY A 34 4.45 -6.70 -32.47
C GLY A 34 3.50 -7.87 -32.76
N ASN A 35 4.00 -9.09 -32.95
CA ASN A 35 3.13 -10.25 -33.14
C ASN A 35 2.36 -10.56 -31.86
N THR A 36 1.09 -10.95 -32.00
CA THR A 36 0.22 -11.30 -30.89
C THR A 36 -0.24 -12.75 -30.98
N ALA A 37 -0.39 -13.40 -29.83
CA ALA A 37 -0.89 -14.76 -29.74
C ALA A 37 -1.79 -14.93 -28.51
N ASP A 38 -2.87 -15.68 -28.66
CA ASP A 38 -3.65 -16.16 -27.51
C ASP A 38 -2.92 -17.34 -26.88
N VAL A 39 -2.67 -17.24 -25.57
CA VAL A 39 -1.88 -18.20 -24.80
C VAL A 39 -2.55 -18.50 -23.46
N PHE A 40 -2.15 -19.62 -22.87
CA PHE A 40 -2.42 -19.94 -21.48
C PHE A 40 -1.09 -19.96 -20.71
N LEU A 41 -0.91 -18.99 -19.82
CA LEU A 41 0.30 -18.83 -19.03
C LEU A 41 0.37 -19.93 -17.97
N GLN A 42 1.50 -20.63 -17.88
CA GLN A 42 1.69 -21.69 -16.90
C GLN A 42 2.50 -21.20 -15.72
N ARG A 43 3.71 -20.69 -15.98
CA ARG A 43 4.66 -20.26 -14.95
C ARG A 43 5.79 -19.41 -15.49
N VAL A 44 6.50 -18.73 -14.60
CA VAL A 44 7.82 -18.15 -14.87
C VAL A 44 8.90 -19.01 -14.23
N GLU A 45 9.90 -19.43 -15.00
CA GLU A 45 10.98 -20.30 -14.53
C GLU A 45 12.30 -19.98 -15.24
N GLY A 46 13.35 -19.67 -14.47
CA GLY A 46 14.69 -19.42 -15.00
C GLY A 46 14.76 -18.29 -16.05
N GLY A 47 14.03 -17.19 -15.82
CA GLY A 47 13.96 -16.04 -16.75
C GLY A 47 13.12 -16.27 -18.00
N ASN A 48 12.45 -17.43 -18.10
CA ASN A 48 11.57 -17.76 -19.21
C ASN A 48 10.10 -17.80 -18.77
N LEU A 49 9.22 -17.37 -19.66
CA LEU A 49 7.79 -17.62 -19.56
C LEU A 49 7.47 -18.98 -20.18
N VAL A 50 6.83 -19.85 -19.41
CA VAL A 50 6.25 -21.10 -19.90
C VAL A 50 4.76 -20.90 -20.16
N PHE A 51 4.31 -21.23 -21.37
CA PHE A 51 2.95 -21.01 -21.82
C PHE A 51 2.48 -22.09 -22.81
N GLN A 52 1.18 -22.23 -22.98
CA GLN A 52 0.56 -23.09 -23.98
C GLN A 52 -0.11 -22.21 -25.04
N ALA A 53 0.20 -22.42 -26.32
CA ALA A 53 -0.50 -21.72 -27.41
C ALA A 53 -1.98 -22.16 -27.46
N ASN A 54 -2.88 -21.29 -27.91
CA ASN A 54 -4.30 -21.63 -28.07
C ASN A 54 -4.49 -22.95 -28.84
N ARG A 55 -5.32 -23.85 -28.30
CA ARG A 55 -5.57 -25.22 -28.81
C ARG A 55 -4.37 -26.17 -28.79
N SER A 56 -3.30 -25.85 -28.06
CA SER A 56 -2.16 -26.73 -27.80
C SER A 56 -2.06 -27.02 -26.31
N THR A 57 -1.76 -28.27 -25.94
CA THR A 57 -1.38 -28.64 -24.55
C THR A 57 0.12 -28.78 -24.37
N ARG A 58 0.90 -28.47 -25.41
CA ARG A 58 2.35 -28.48 -25.34
C ARG A 58 2.82 -27.17 -24.68
N ASP A 59 3.56 -27.32 -23.59
CA ASP A 59 4.33 -26.23 -23.00
C ASP A 59 5.39 -25.75 -24.01
N LEU A 60 5.33 -24.47 -24.29
CA LEU A 60 6.33 -23.69 -24.98
C LEU A 60 7.03 -22.81 -23.95
N SER A 61 8.29 -22.50 -24.20
CA SER A 61 9.08 -21.64 -23.33
C SER A 61 9.76 -20.57 -24.18
N GLY A 62 9.75 -19.34 -23.69
CA GLY A 62 10.41 -18.20 -24.32
C GLY A 62 10.93 -17.23 -23.29
N PRO A 63 12.03 -16.50 -23.59
CA PRO A 63 12.64 -15.59 -22.64
C PRO A 63 11.75 -14.36 -22.42
N ILE A 64 11.67 -13.91 -21.16
CA ILE A 64 10.75 -12.84 -20.73
C ILE A 64 11.08 -11.51 -21.39
N ASP A 65 12.36 -11.21 -21.59
CA ASP A 65 12.87 -9.99 -22.24
C ASP A 65 12.44 -9.85 -23.73
N LYS A 66 11.82 -10.89 -24.31
CA LYS A 66 11.24 -10.86 -25.67
C LYS A 66 9.72 -10.64 -25.66
N ILE A 67 9.12 -10.54 -24.49
CA ILE A 67 7.69 -10.30 -24.31
C ILE A 67 7.48 -8.81 -24.07
N TYR A 68 6.76 -8.17 -24.98
CA TYR A 68 6.45 -6.75 -24.87
C TYR A 68 5.30 -6.49 -23.88
N TYR A 69 4.26 -7.32 -23.93
CA TYR A 69 3.06 -7.09 -23.13
C TYR A 69 2.22 -8.36 -22.93
N LEU A 70 1.64 -8.51 -21.74
CA LEU A 70 0.60 -9.49 -21.44
C LEU A 70 -0.73 -8.79 -21.17
N GLN A 71 -1.78 -9.26 -21.85
CA GLN A 71 -3.15 -8.85 -21.59
C GLN A 71 -3.92 -10.03 -21.00
N PHE A 72 -4.12 -10.03 -19.68
CA PHE A 72 -4.99 -11.00 -19.01
C PHE A 72 -6.43 -10.84 -19.48
N LEU A 73 -7.10 -11.96 -19.76
CA LEU A 73 -8.47 -11.96 -20.28
C LEU A 73 -9.55 -11.92 -19.19
N SER A 74 -9.17 -12.11 -17.92
CA SER A 74 -10.07 -11.84 -16.79
C SER A 74 -10.51 -10.37 -16.81
N LYS A 75 -11.66 -10.08 -16.20
CA LYS A 75 -12.17 -8.71 -16.09
C LYS A 75 -12.24 -8.31 -14.63
N LEU A 76 -11.30 -7.46 -14.24
CA LEU A 76 -11.40 -6.67 -13.01
C LEU A 76 -12.09 -5.35 -13.34
N ASP A 77 -12.94 -4.88 -12.43
CA ASP A 77 -13.51 -3.54 -12.51
C ASP A 77 -12.47 -2.51 -12.05
N GLY A 78 -11.67 -2.03 -13.01
CA GLY A 78 -10.57 -1.12 -12.71
C GLY A 78 -11.03 0.21 -12.09
N GLU A 79 -12.21 0.71 -12.47
CA GLU A 79 -12.76 1.96 -11.91
C GLU A 79 -13.15 1.77 -10.44
N LEU A 80 -13.85 0.68 -10.14
CA LEU A 80 -14.17 0.33 -8.75
C LEU A 80 -12.91 0.16 -7.91
N LEU A 81 -11.90 -0.56 -8.42
CA LEU A 81 -10.65 -0.81 -7.68
C LEU A 81 -9.87 0.48 -7.41
N VAL A 82 -9.81 1.40 -8.37
CA VAL A 82 -9.18 2.71 -8.17
C VAL A 82 -9.94 3.52 -7.11
N ASN A 83 -11.27 3.48 -7.12
CA ASN A 83 -12.09 4.19 -6.14
C ASN A 83 -11.95 3.62 -4.72
N LEU A 84 -11.90 2.30 -4.58
CA LEU A 84 -11.65 1.64 -3.29
C LEU A 84 -10.27 2.03 -2.76
N TYR A 85 -9.26 2.00 -3.63
CA TYR A 85 -7.91 2.40 -3.28
C TYR A 85 -7.79 3.88 -2.88
N SER A 86 -8.33 4.81 -3.69
CA SER A 86 -8.25 6.26 -3.44
C SER A 86 -9.05 6.70 -2.20
N SER A 87 -10.06 5.93 -1.81
CA SER A 87 -10.81 6.13 -0.56
C SER A 87 -10.20 5.44 0.67
N ALA A 88 -9.04 4.80 0.51
CA ALA A 88 -8.35 4.01 1.53
C ALA A 88 -9.19 2.83 2.06
N ASP A 89 -10.09 2.27 1.25
CA ASP A 89 -10.79 1.01 1.53
C ASP A 89 -9.98 -0.18 1.02
N TYR A 90 -8.88 -0.45 1.71
CA TYR A 90 -7.92 -1.51 1.36
C TYR A 90 -8.52 -2.92 1.50
N ALA A 91 -9.36 -3.13 2.51
CA ALA A 91 -10.05 -4.40 2.71
C ALA A 91 -11.03 -4.68 1.56
N GLY A 92 -11.81 -3.66 1.16
CA GLY A 92 -12.69 -3.74 0.00
C GLY A 92 -11.92 -4.00 -1.29
N MET A 93 -10.76 -3.36 -1.48
CA MET A 93 -9.90 -3.61 -2.64
C MET A 93 -9.43 -5.06 -2.73
N ILE A 94 -8.89 -5.61 -1.64
CA ILE A 94 -8.43 -7.00 -1.58
C ILE A 94 -9.58 -7.95 -1.89
N GLN A 95 -10.75 -7.74 -1.27
CA GLN A 95 -11.92 -8.57 -1.47
C GLN A 95 -12.39 -8.57 -2.93
N ASN A 96 -12.43 -7.41 -3.59
CA ASN A 96 -12.90 -7.29 -4.97
C ASN A 96 -11.92 -7.93 -5.96
N ILE A 97 -10.60 -7.83 -5.73
CA ILE A 97 -9.62 -8.53 -6.56
C ILE A 97 -9.74 -10.04 -6.37
N ASP A 98 -9.81 -10.52 -5.13
CA ASP A 98 -9.91 -11.95 -4.86
C ASP A 98 -11.16 -12.56 -5.49
N GLN A 99 -12.31 -11.89 -5.36
CA GLN A 99 -13.55 -12.31 -6.02
C GLN A 99 -13.45 -12.24 -7.55
N GLY A 100 -12.91 -11.15 -8.11
CA GLY A 100 -12.78 -10.96 -9.55
C GLY A 100 -11.83 -11.96 -10.21
N LEU A 101 -10.88 -12.51 -9.45
CA LEU A 101 -9.94 -13.55 -9.88
C LEU A 101 -10.31 -14.95 -9.39
N ASN A 102 -11.50 -15.15 -8.81
CA ASN A 102 -11.97 -16.43 -8.27
C ASN A 102 -10.99 -17.08 -7.26
N SER A 103 -10.46 -16.28 -6.34
CA SER A 103 -9.51 -16.68 -5.30
C SER A 103 -8.22 -17.32 -5.84
N LYS A 104 -7.78 -16.87 -7.02
CA LYS A 104 -6.53 -17.30 -7.69
C LYS A 104 -5.53 -16.16 -7.83
N THR A 105 -5.63 -15.13 -7.00
CA THR A 105 -4.74 -13.95 -7.03
C THR A 105 -3.26 -14.35 -7.05
N ASP A 106 -2.89 -15.40 -6.30
CA ASP A 106 -1.52 -15.90 -6.22
C ASP A 106 -0.96 -16.42 -7.55
N GLU A 107 -1.81 -16.93 -8.45
CA GLU A 107 -1.38 -17.41 -9.76
C GLU A 107 -0.82 -16.27 -10.63
N TYR A 108 -1.24 -15.02 -10.37
CA TYR A 108 -0.90 -13.85 -11.18
C TYR A 108 0.43 -13.19 -10.79
N TRP A 109 0.86 -13.29 -9.52
CA TRP A 109 2.03 -12.57 -8.99
C TRP A 109 3.31 -12.80 -9.79
N GLN A 110 3.57 -14.05 -10.19
CA GLN A 110 4.76 -14.43 -10.96
C GLN A 110 4.88 -13.74 -12.33
N PHE A 111 3.79 -13.15 -12.83
CA PHE A 111 3.76 -12.47 -14.13
C PHE A 111 3.86 -10.94 -14.00
N MET A 112 3.90 -10.38 -12.78
CA MET A 112 3.98 -8.92 -12.56
C MET A 112 5.33 -8.31 -12.88
N SER A 113 6.38 -9.13 -13.03
CA SER A 113 7.67 -8.71 -13.58
C SER A 113 7.57 -8.35 -15.08
N ILE A 114 6.60 -8.93 -15.79
CA ILE A 114 6.35 -8.69 -17.22
C ILE A 114 5.34 -7.54 -17.36
N ASN A 115 5.56 -6.62 -18.31
CA ASN A 115 4.59 -5.54 -18.56
C ASN A 115 3.21 -6.11 -18.91
N ASN A 116 2.16 -5.67 -18.19
CA ASN A 116 0.83 -6.23 -18.30
C ASN A 116 -0.29 -5.27 -17.86
N ASN A 117 -1.54 -5.60 -18.19
CA ASN A 117 -2.71 -4.75 -17.91
C ASN A 117 -3.12 -4.66 -16.43
N TYR A 118 -2.60 -5.53 -15.57
CA TYR A 118 -2.92 -5.56 -14.14
C TYR A 118 -1.79 -5.04 -13.23
N LYS A 119 -0.61 -4.72 -13.79
CA LYS A 119 0.57 -4.29 -13.01
C LYS A 119 0.25 -3.16 -12.03
N LYS A 120 -0.45 -2.12 -12.48
CA LYS A 120 -0.88 -0.98 -11.64
C LYS A 120 -1.81 -1.42 -10.49
N VAL A 121 -2.78 -2.30 -10.79
CA VAL A 121 -3.71 -2.82 -9.78
C VAL A 121 -2.99 -3.71 -8.76
N PHE A 122 -1.99 -4.47 -9.19
CA PHE A 122 -1.20 -5.33 -8.30
C PHE A 122 -0.21 -4.53 -7.44
N LEU A 123 0.28 -3.37 -7.89
CA LEU A 123 1.01 -2.43 -7.03
C LEU A 123 0.10 -1.89 -5.92
N MET A 124 -1.12 -1.46 -6.27
CA MET A 124 -2.12 -1.03 -5.29
C MET A 124 -2.52 -2.15 -4.31
N LEU A 125 -2.61 -3.40 -4.79
CA LEU A 125 -2.90 -4.58 -3.95
C LEU A 125 -1.76 -4.85 -2.96
N MET A 126 -0.50 -4.72 -3.39
CA MET A 126 0.66 -4.85 -2.51
C MET A 126 0.58 -3.83 -1.36
N GLU A 127 0.31 -2.57 -1.68
CA GLU A 127 0.12 -1.52 -0.67
C GLU A 127 -1.08 -1.83 0.23
N SER A 128 -2.21 -2.27 -0.33
CA SER A 128 -3.40 -2.66 0.43
C SER A 128 -3.13 -3.79 1.42
N TYR A 129 -2.32 -4.79 1.06
CA TYR A 129 -1.94 -5.87 1.99
C TYR A 129 -1.17 -5.34 3.18
N PHE A 130 -0.27 -4.38 2.98
CA PHE A 130 0.46 -3.75 4.08
C PHE A 130 -0.49 -3.00 5.02
N GLU A 131 -1.38 -2.17 4.49
CA GLU A 131 -2.26 -1.31 5.28
C GLU A 131 -3.27 -2.11 6.13
N VAL A 132 -3.71 -3.29 5.67
CA VAL A 132 -4.60 -4.17 6.47
C VAL A 132 -3.85 -5.15 7.38
N GLY A 133 -2.52 -5.11 7.42
CA GLY A 133 -1.70 -5.98 8.28
C GLY A 133 -1.38 -7.37 7.71
N ASN A 134 -1.66 -7.62 6.43
CA ASN A 134 -1.29 -8.84 5.72
C ASN A 134 0.17 -8.79 5.25
N TYR A 135 1.09 -8.71 6.22
CA TYR A 135 2.51 -8.43 5.97
C TYR A 135 3.25 -9.53 5.19
N GLU A 136 2.81 -10.79 5.31
CA GLU A 136 3.40 -11.89 4.54
C GLU A 136 3.16 -11.72 3.03
N GLN A 137 1.92 -11.42 2.65
CA GLN A 137 1.56 -11.15 1.26
C GLN A 137 2.21 -9.86 0.76
N ALA A 138 2.26 -8.81 1.58
CA ALA A 138 2.94 -7.57 1.23
C ALA A 138 4.45 -7.80 0.98
N ALA A 139 5.11 -8.61 1.82
CA ALA A 139 6.52 -8.95 1.66
C ALA A 139 6.78 -9.76 0.38
N ALA A 140 5.95 -10.77 0.11
CA ALA A 140 6.07 -11.60 -1.10
C ALA A 140 5.88 -10.76 -2.37
N ALA A 141 4.86 -9.90 -2.40
CA ALA A 141 4.62 -9.00 -3.52
C ALA A 141 5.74 -7.96 -3.70
N GLY A 142 6.20 -7.35 -2.60
CA GLY A 142 7.32 -6.40 -2.61
C GLY A 142 8.61 -7.00 -3.16
N ALA A 143 8.95 -8.23 -2.75
CA ALA A 143 10.10 -8.96 -3.28
C ALA A 143 9.97 -9.25 -4.79
N GLY A 144 8.76 -9.58 -5.26
CA GLY A 144 8.50 -9.79 -6.68
C GLY A 144 8.68 -8.53 -7.52
N PHE A 145 8.17 -7.39 -7.05
CA PHE A 145 8.33 -6.11 -7.75
C PHE A 145 9.76 -5.59 -7.71
N ALA A 146 10.49 -5.74 -6.60
CA ALA A 146 11.86 -5.27 -6.44
C ALA A 146 12.85 -5.88 -7.45
N GLN A 147 12.51 -7.02 -8.07
CA GLN A 147 13.28 -7.69 -9.11
C GLN A 147 12.99 -7.18 -10.53
N ASN A 148 12.13 -6.16 -10.69
CA ASN A 148 11.79 -5.64 -12.01
C ASN A 148 12.89 -4.71 -12.55
N GLU A 149 13.79 -5.23 -13.38
CA GLU A 149 14.90 -4.46 -13.94
C GLU A 149 14.48 -3.49 -15.08
N GLU A 150 13.27 -3.61 -15.61
CA GLU A 150 12.80 -2.81 -16.75
C GLU A 150 11.95 -1.59 -16.33
N ASP A 151 11.57 -1.50 -15.05
CA ASP A 151 10.67 -0.48 -14.51
C ASP A 151 11.11 -0.05 -13.11
N ASP A 152 11.99 0.96 -13.07
CA ASP A 152 12.58 1.50 -11.84
C ASP A 152 11.52 1.94 -10.82
N VAL A 153 10.39 2.49 -11.28
CA VAL A 153 9.31 2.95 -10.38
C VAL A 153 8.66 1.75 -9.71
N ALA A 154 8.27 0.73 -10.47
CA ALA A 154 7.70 -0.48 -9.89
C ALA A 154 8.70 -1.21 -8.97
N ALA A 155 9.98 -1.26 -9.36
CA ALA A 155 11.04 -1.84 -8.54
C ALA A 155 11.21 -1.09 -7.22
N ASP A 156 11.29 0.24 -7.25
CA ASP A 156 11.44 1.06 -6.06
C ASP A 156 10.18 1.03 -5.19
N LYS A 157 8.97 0.87 -5.75
CA LYS A 157 7.76 0.58 -4.96
C LYS A 157 7.87 -0.76 -4.22
N GLY A 158 8.41 -1.80 -4.86
CA GLY A 158 8.70 -3.08 -4.22
C GLY A 158 9.74 -2.95 -3.10
N ARG A 159 10.83 -2.22 -3.34
CA ARG A 159 11.89 -1.96 -2.33
C ARG A 159 11.37 -1.11 -1.17
N ALA A 160 10.57 -0.09 -1.45
CA ALA A 160 9.88 0.73 -0.46
C ALA A 160 9.01 -0.13 0.46
N MET A 161 8.27 -1.09 -0.11
CA MET A 161 7.47 -2.03 0.69
C MET A 161 8.34 -2.82 1.68
N LEU A 162 9.47 -3.38 1.21
CA LEU A 162 10.40 -4.13 2.07
C LEU A 162 11.04 -3.25 3.16
N ILE A 163 11.38 -2.01 2.84
CA ILE A 163 11.89 -1.03 3.82
C ILE A 163 10.83 -0.71 4.87
N ARG A 164 9.59 -0.40 4.46
CA ARG A 164 8.47 -0.12 5.38
C ARG A 164 8.19 -1.31 6.32
N LEU A 165 8.24 -2.54 5.80
CA LEU A 165 8.12 -3.76 6.60
C LEU A 165 9.24 -3.91 7.63
N ALA A 166 10.49 -3.61 7.26
CA ALA A 166 11.61 -3.61 8.21
C ALA A 166 11.42 -2.56 9.31
N LEU A 167 10.97 -1.35 8.97
CA LEU A 167 10.67 -0.29 9.94
C LEU A 167 9.53 -0.69 10.91
N MET A 168 8.51 -1.41 10.42
CA MET A 168 7.45 -1.95 11.29
C MET A 168 7.97 -2.99 12.30
N GLN A 169 9.05 -3.68 11.97
CA GLN A 169 9.71 -4.68 12.82
C GLN A 169 10.85 -4.10 13.66
N ASP A 170 10.97 -2.77 13.73
CA ASP A 170 12.07 -2.05 14.41
C ASP A 170 13.48 -2.41 13.88
N GLN A 171 13.57 -2.89 12.64
CA GLN A 171 14.82 -3.25 11.96
C GLN A 171 15.39 -2.05 11.18
N ILE A 172 15.77 -0.99 11.89
CA ILE A 172 16.21 0.29 11.29
C ILE A 172 17.49 0.09 10.45
N GLU A 173 18.47 -0.66 10.95
CA GLU A 173 19.74 -0.91 10.24
C GLU A 173 19.54 -1.64 8.90
N GLU A 174 18.59 -2.58 8.86
CA GLU A 174 18.23 -3.29 7.63
C GLU A 174 17.51 -2.36 6.64
N ALA A 175 16.63 -1.48 7.14
CA ALA A 175 15.98 -0.46 6.32
C ALA A 175 16.99 0.50 5.68
N GLU A 176 17.98 0.97 6.46
CA GLU A 176 19.07 1.84 5.96
C GLU A 176 19.93 1.15 4.92
N LYS A 177 20.27 -0.12 5.14
CA LYS A 177 21.04 -0.90 4.17
C LYS A 177 20.28 -1.07 2.84
N ARG A 178 18.98 -1.38 2.91
CA ARG A 178 18.13 -1.53 1.72
C ARG A 178 17.94 -0.23 0.94
N LEU A 179 18.06 0.93 1.60
CA LEU A 179 17.99 2.22 0.95
C LEU A 179 19.08 2.42 -0.12
N GLU A 180 20.21 1.71 -0.01
CA GLU A 180 21.28 1.74 -1.00
C GLU A 180 20.86 1.14 -2.36
N GLU A 181 19.86 0.26 -2.35
CA GLU A 181 19.34 -0.42 -3.55
C GLU A 181 18.31 0.44 -4.30
N VAL A 182 17.79 1.50 -3.68
CA VAL A 182 16.78 2.39 -4.27
C VAL A 182 17.43 3.30 -5.31
N VAL A 183 16.85 3.32 -6.52
CA VAL A 183 17.46 3.97 -7.69
C VAL A 183 16.96 5.39 -7.86
N THR A 184 15.65 5.61 -7.74
CA THR A 184 15.03 6.91 -7.99
C THR A 184 15.30 7.87 -6.83
N PRO A 185 15.80 9.10 -7.10
CA PRO A 185 16.13 10.06 -6.03
C PRO A 185 14.94 10.47 -5.16
N SER A 186 13.75 10.61 -5.75
CA SER A 186 12.51 10.93 -5.04
C SER A 186 12.11 9.82 -4.07
N ALA A 187 12.13 8.56 -4.51
CA ALA A 187 11.91 7.41 -3.62
C ALA A 187 12.92 7.39 -2.47
N LYS A 188 14.20 7.67 -2.76
CA LYS A 188 15.26 7.68 -1.76
C LYS A 188 15.02 8.75 -0.69
N LEU A 189 14.63 9.97 -1.08
CA LEU A 189 14.27 11.03 -0.12
C LEU A 189 13.05 10.66 0.72
N TYR A 190 12.00 10.12 0.09
CA TYR A 190 10.80 9.66 0.80
C TYR A 190 11.14 8.57 1.84
N LEU A 191 11.93 7.57 1.45
CA LEU A 191 12.30 6.47 2.33
C LEU A 191 13.29 6.90 3.43
N THR A 192 14.18 7.86 3.13
CA THR A 192 15.00 8.52 4.14
C THR A 192 14.13 9.20 5.20
N ALA A 193 13.10 9.94 4.76
CA ALA A 193 12.15 10.60 5.67
C ALA A 193 11.37 9.58 6.53
N CYS A 194 11.03 8.41 5.98
CA CYS A 194 10.38 7.33 6.74
C CYS A 194 11.30 6.77 7.83
N ILE A 195 12.58 6.53 7.51
CA ILE A 195 13.59 6.05 8.47
C ILE A 195 13.79 7.07 9.59
N GLN A 196 13.94 8.36 9.25
CA GLN A 196 14.08 9.45 10.22
C GLN A 196 12.86 9.55 11.15
N GLN A 197 11.64 9.50 10.60
CA GLN A 197 10.42 9.50 11.42
C GLN A 197 10.42 8.30 12.39
N LYS A 198 10.81 7.11 11.92
CA LYS A 198 10.88 5.90 12.77
C LYS A 198 11.90 6.05 13.92
N LYS A 199 12.98 6.80 13.72
CA LYS A 199 13.98 7.12 14.76
C LYS A 199 13.52 8.20 15.76
N GLY A 200 12.38 8.85 15.52
CA GLY A 200 11.96 10.02 16.28
C GLY A 200 12.58 11.34 15.80
N GLU A 201 13.31 11.31 14.68
CA GLU A 201 13.96 12.48 14.05
C GLU A 201 12.94 13.21 13.16
N TYR A 202 11.85 13.71 13.78
CA TYR A 202 10.70 14.22 13.04
C TYR A 202 11.02 15.51 12.26
N LYS A 203 11.90 16.38 12.78
CA LYS A 203 12.29 17.63 12.11
C LYS A 203 13.12 17.32 10.87
N GLU A 204 14.01 16.34 10.96
CA GLU A 204 14.82 15.82 9.86
C GLU A 204 13.94 15.14 8.80
N SER A 205 12.94 14.36 9.22
CA SER A 205 11.94 13.77 8.32
C SER A 205 11.20 14.84 7.50
N ILE A 206 10.76 15.93 8.14
CA ILE A 206 10.11 17.07 7.48
C ILE A 206 11.04 17.75 6.47
N TRP A 207 12.33 17.91 6.80
CA TRP A 207 13.31 18.47 5.87
C TRP A 207 13.54 17.58 4.65
N SER A 208 13.67 16.27 4.83
CA SER A 208 13.79 15.32 3.72
C SER A 208 12.58 15.35 2.79
N VAL A 209 11.36 15.49 3.33
CA VAL A 209 10.17 15.72 2.50
C VAL A 209 10.24 17.06 1.77
N SER A 210 10.68 18.13 2.45
CA SER A 210 10.80 19.45 1.83
C SER A 210 11.77 19.44 0.65
N ASP A 211 12.91 18.76 0.79
CA ASP A 211 13.90 18.56 -0.27
C ASP A 211 13.30 17.79 -1.47
N LEU A 212 12.46 16.78 -1.19
CA LEU A 212 11.73 16.04 -2.23
C LEU A 212 10.78 16.96 -2.99
N LEU A 213 9.98 17.75 -2.28
CA LEU A 213 9.01 18.65 -2.90
C LEU A 213 9.68 19.78 -3.69
N GLU A 214 10.83 20.28 -3.24
CA GLU A 214 11.58 21.31 -3.97
C GLU A 214 12.16 20.77 -5.28
N GLN A 215 12.72 19.56 -5.26
CA GLN A 215 13.46 19.01 -6.40
C GLN A 215 12.60 18.17 -7.35
N TYR A 216 11.53 17.55 -6.84
CA TYR A 216 10.74 16.52 -7.53
C TYR A 216 9.23 16.76 -7.39
N ALA A 217 8.77 18.02 -7.33
CA ALA A 217 7.36 18.40 -7.15
C ALA A 217 6.36 17.72 -8.11
N ASN A 218 6.80 17.32 -9.31
CA ASN A 218 5.96 16.70 -10.34
C ASN A 218 6.00 15.15 -10.31
N ASP A 219 6.72 14.55 -9.37
CA ASP A 219 6.79 13.10 -9.21
C ASP A 219 5.56 12.59 -8.46
N LEU A 220 4.51 12.30 -9.23
CA LEU A 220 3.23 11.84 -8.69
C LEU A 220 3.28 10.44 -8.07
N ASP A 221 4.38 9.70 -8.24
CA ASP A 221 4.55 8.38 -7.63
C ASP A 221 4.99 8.48 -6.16
N TRP A 222 5.63 9.58 -5.74
CA TRP A 222 6.20 9.73 -4.40
C TRP A 222 5.74 10.98 -3.64
N VAL A 223 5.37 12.06 -4.35
CA VAL A 223 4.94 13.32 -3.73
C VAL A 223 3.73 13.13 -2.81
N PRO A 224 2.64 12.43 -3.20
CA PRO A 224 1.48 12.25 -2.32
C PRO A 224 1.84 11.57 -0.99
N GLN A 225 2.66 10.53 -1.04
CA GLN A 225 3.09 9.76 0.13
C GLN A 225 4.02 10.59 1.01
N ALA A 226 4.90 11.39 0.41
CA ALA A 226 5.81 12.27 1.15
C ALA A 226 5.06 13.39 1.87
N GLU A 227 4.09 14.05 1.21
CA GLU A 227 3.28 15.08 1.86
C GLU A 227 2.41 14.50 2.99
N LEU A 228 1.89 13.28 2.82
CA LEU A 228 1.15 12.60 3.90
C LEU A 228 2.07 12.27 5.08
N LEU A 229 3.26 11.73 4.82
CA LEU A 229 4.28 11.49 5.84
C LEU A 229 4.62 12.78 6.61
N ASN A 230 4.72 13.90 5.91
CA ASN A 230 4.96 15.21 6.51
C ASN A 230 3.83 15.62 7.47
N ALA A 231 2.57 15.39 7.10
CA ALA A 231 1.43 15.63 7.99
C ALA A 231 1.52 14.78 9.27
N VAL A 232 1.91 13.51 9.15
CA VAL A 232 2.12 12.60 10.29
C VAL A 232 3.31 13.06 11.15
N SER A 233 4.43 13.48 10.55
CA SER A 233 5.59 14.00 11.29
C SER A 233 5.23 15.25 12.10
N TYR A 234 4.40 16.16 11.57
CA TYR A 234 3.87 17.29 12.35
C TYR A 234 2.99 16.82 13.51
N ARG A 235 2.14 15.81 13.29
CA ARG A 235 1.29 15.27 14.37
C ARG A 235 2.15 14.68 15.49
N LEU A 236 3.21 13.95 15.17
CA LEU A 236 4.13 13.37 16.14
C LEU A 236 4.91 14.43 16.93
N LEU A 237 5.34 15.52 16.27
CA LEU A 237 5.94 16.67 16.97
C LEU A 237 4.97 17.35 17.96
N ALA A 238 3.66 17.32 17.68
CA ALA A 238 2.66 17.91 18.57
C ALA A 238 2.53 17.17 19.91
N ASP A 239 2.94 15.89 19.97
CA ASP A 239 2.97 15.13 21.22
C ASP A 239 4.14 15.56 22.13
N ASP A 240 5.24 16.03 21.55
CA ASP A 240 6.45 16.44 22.28
C ASP A 240 6.47 17.96 22.60
N GLU A 241 5.95 18.79 21.70
CA GLU A 241 5.98 20.26 21.78
C GLU A 241 4.54 20.83 21.57
N VAL A 242 3.75 20.87 22.66
CA VAL A 242 2.31 21.21 22.77
C VAL A 242 1.77 22.27 21.79
N VAL A 243 0.80 21.84 20.94
CA VAL A 243 -0.24 22.55 20.15
C VAL A 243 0.05 23.12 18.74
N PRO A 244 1.11 23.89 18.42
CA PRO A 244 1.21 24.55 17.10
C PRO A 244 1.40 23.56 15.96
N TYR A 245 2.02 22.41 16.22
CA TYR A 245 2.24 21.39 15.21
C TYR A 245 0.97 20.60 14.85
N MET A 246 -0.05 20.59 15.71
CA MET A 246 -1.34 19.97 15.39
C MET A 246 -2.06 20.73 14.27
N ASP A 247 -1.97 22.07 14.26
CA ASP A 247 -2.52 22.88 13.16
C ASP A 247 -1.80 22.64 11.84
N SER A 248 -0.47 22.51 11.87
CA SER A 248 0.32 22.13 10.70
C SER A 248 -0.08 20.75 10.18
N ALA A 249 -0.23 19.75 11.06
CA ALA A 249 -0.66 18.41 10.68
C ALA A 249 -2.03 18.41 9.98
N ILE A 250 -3.03 19.06 10.58
CA ILE A 250 -4.38 19.17 10.02
C ILE A 250 -4.38 19.92 8.67
N SER A 251 -3.60 21.00 8.57
CA SER A 251 -3.52 21.79 7.33
C SER A 251 -2.84 21.01 6.21
N THR A 252 -1.75 20.29 6.51
CA THR A 252 -1.04 19.46 5.53
C THR A 252 -1.90 18.27 5.09
N ALA A 253 -2.60 17.59 6.00
CA ALA A 253 -3.54 16.53 5.63
C ALA A 253 -4.66 17.06 4.71
N ARG A 254 -5.19 18.26 4.99
CA ARG A 254 -6.16 18.93 4.10
C ARG A 254 -5.60 19.17 2.70
N GLN A 255 -4.33 19.58 2.59
CA GLN A 255 -3.66 19.80 1.32
C GLN A 255 -3.57 18.51 0.52
N VAL A 256 -3.07 17.42 1.14
CA VAL A 256 -2.96 16.10 0.50
C VAL A 256 -4.30 15.63 -0.04
N LYS A 257 -5.35 15.70 0.78
CA LYS A 257 -6.72 15.34 0.40
C LYS A 257 -7.23 16.11 -0.82
N ASN A 258 -6.86 17.38 -0.95
CA ASN A 258 -7.42 18.26 -1.98
C ASN A 258 -6.58 18.27 -3.27
N ILE A 259 -5.27 18.05 -3.20
CA ILE A 259 -4.38 18.05 -4.36
C ILE A 259 -4.28 16.67 -4.99
N HIS A 260 -4.22 15.60 -4.19
CA HIS A 260 -3.93 14.23 -4.66
C HIS A 260 -5.18 13.36 -4.70
N VAL A 261 -6.30 13.89 -5.19
CA VAL A 261 -7.64 13.27 -5.11
C VAL A 261 -7.73 11.84 -5.68
N ASP A 262 -6.85 11.48 -6.62
CA ASP A 262 -6.82 10.16 -7.26
C ASP A 262 -5.86 9.17 -6.57
N SER A 263 -5.22 9.57 -5.47
CA SER A 263 -4.30 8.74 -4.68
C SER A 263 -4.97 8.19 -3.42
N SER A 264 -4.49 7.04 -2.93
CA SER A 264 -4.89 6.52 -1.61
C SER A 264 -4.57 7.49 -0.46
N CYS A 265 -3.49 8.26 -0.62
CA CYS A 265 -3.10 9.28 0.35
C CYS A 265 -4.18 10.34 0.58
N ALA A 266 -5.05 10.63 -0.39
CA ALA A 266 -6.16 11.55 -0.18
C ALA A 266 -7.24 10.96 0.75
N GLY A 267 -7.56 9.67 0.59
CA GLY A 267 -8.45 8.93 1.49
C GLY A 267 -7.91 8.88 2.90
N GLU A 268 -6.64 8.50 3.07
CA GLU A 268 -5.97 8.47 4.38
C GLU A 268 -5.90 9.85 5.03
N ALA A 269 -5.50 10.87 4.27
CA ALA A 269 -5.41 12.23 4.77
C ALA A 269 -6.77 12.77 5.23
N LYS A 270 -7.87 12.39 4.56
CA LYS A 270 -9.21 12.72 5.02
C LYS A 270 -9.52 12.11 6.38
N GLN A 271 -9.27 10.81 6.54
CA GLN A 271 -9.53 10.08 7.79
C GLN A 271 -8.69 10.67 8.95
N LEU A 272 -7.39 10.88 8.72
CA LEU A 272 -6.49 11.48 9.70
C LEU A 272 -6.89 12.92 10.05
N GLN A 273 -7.27 13.73 9.06
CA GLN A 273 -7.73 15.09 9.29
C GLN A 273 -8.96 15.13 10.21
N GLU A 274 -9.96 14.29 9.92
CA GLU A 274 -11.19 14.20 10.72
C GLU A 274 -10.87 13.77 12.17
N GLN A 275 -10.01 12.77 12.33
CA GLN A 275 -9.54 12.30 13.64
C GLN A 275 -8.81 13.41 14.41
N TRP A 276 -7.81 14.05 13.80
CA TRP A 276 -6.96 15.04 14.48
C TRP A 276 -7.70 16.33 14.84
N ILE A 277 -8.76 16.70 14.11
CA ILE A 277 -9.65 17.81 14.49
C ILE A 277 -10.35 17.50 15.82
N LEU A 278 -10.84 16.26 15.99
CA LEU A 278 -11.49 15.83 17.23
C LEU A 278 -10.46 15.78 18.38
N GLU A 279 -9.29 15.16 18.15
CA GLU A 279 -8.20 15.13 19.14
C GLU A 279 -7.79 16.53 19.59
N LYS A 280 -7.68 17.48 18.65
CA LYS A 280 -7.37 18.89 18.96
C LYS A 280 -8.43 19.52 19.85
N ALA A 281 -9.72 19.29 19.59
CA ALA A 281 -10.79 19.80 20.42
C ALA A 281 -10.70 19.25 21.86
N GLU A 282 -10.46 17.96 22.01
CA GLU A 282 -10.29 17.33 23.32
C GLU A 282 -9.07 17.86 24.08
N MET A 283 -7.95 18.11 23.40
CA MET A 283 -6.76 18.71 24.02
C MET A 283 -7.06 20.11 24.56
N LEU A 284 -7.75 20.94 23.77
CA LEU A 284 -8.12 22.30 24.17
C LEU A 284 -9.09 22.30 25.36
N GLU A 285 -10.06 21.39 25.40
CA GLU A 285 -10.96 21.25 26.56
C GLU A 285 -10.20 20.86 27.82
N LYS A 286 -9.25 19.92 27.72
CA LYS A 286 -8.39 19.52 28.85
C LYS A 286 -7.52 20.67 29.34
N GLU A 287 -6.95 21.46 28.44
CA GLU A 287 -6.16 22.64 28.79
C GLU A 287 -7.00 23.72 29.48
N GLN A 288 -8.20 24.01 28.97
CA GLN A 288 -9.14 24.93 29.61
C GLN A 288 -9.55 24.46 31.00
N ALA A 289 -9.83 23.16 31.17
CA ALA A 289 -10.14 22.58 32.48
C ALA A 289 -8.96 22.68 33.46
N ARG A 290 -7.72 22.45 32.99
CA ARG A 290 -6.50 22.63 33.80
C ARG A 290 -6.29 24.08 34.19
N ALA A 291 -6.47 25.02 33.26
CA ALA A 291 -6.36 26.45 33.51
C ALA A 291 -7.39 26.91 34.56
N ALA A 292 -8.65 26.50 34.42
CA ALA A 292 -9.70 26.81 35.39
C ALA A 292 -9.44 26.21 36.78
N ALA A 293 -8.90 24.97 36.84
CA ALA A 293 -8.51 24.34 38.10
C ALA A 293 -7.34 25.08 38.77
N MET A 294 -6.34 25.50 37.99
CA MET A 294 -5.20 26.26 38.47
C MET A 294 -5.62 27.65 38.98
N GLU A 295 -6.51 28.33 38.27
CA GLU A 295 -7.08 29.62 38.70
C GLU A 295 -7.82 29.48 40.03
N LYS A 296 -8.64 28.43 40.19
CA LYS A 296 -9.35 28.15 41.44
C LYS A 296 -8.40 27.86 42.62
N GLU A 297 -7.31 27.14 42.39
CA GLU A 297 -6.27 26.94 43.41
C GLU A 297 -5.57 28.26 43.76
N LEU A 298 -5.27 29.09 42.77
CA LEU A 298 -4.64 30.39 42.97
C LEU A 298 -5.54 31.35 43.79
N GLU A 299 -6.86 31.34 43.55
CA GLU A 299 -7.83 32.10 44.34
C GLU A 299 -7.90 31.63 45.80
N LYS A 300 -7.85 30.32 46.06
CA LYS A 300 -7.81 29.79 47.43
C LYS A 300 -6.55 30.23 48.17
N VAL A 301 -5.39 30.17 47.50
CA VAL A 301 -4.12 30.60 48.08
C VAL A 301 -4.19 32.09 48.44
N LYS A 302 -4.69 32.94 47.53
CA LYS A 302 -4.86 34.38 47.78
C LYS A 302 -5.74 34.68 49.01
N LYS A 303 -6.91 34.05 49.09
CA LYS A 303 -7.81 34.21 50.25
C LYS A 303 -7.17 33.77 51.56
N GLY A 304 -6.45 32.65 51.57
CA GLY A 304 -5.73 32.18 52.77
C GLY A 304 -4.59 33.10 53.20
N THR A 305 -3.90 33.77 52.27
CA THR A 305 -2.90 34.79 52.61
C THR A 305 -3.52 36.09 53.13
N ASP A 306 -4.67 36.51 52.60
CA ASP A 306 -5.37 37.72 53.04
C ASP A 306 -5.94 37.53 54.45
N GLU A 307 -6.55 36.37 54.74
CA GLU A 307 -7.04 36.02 56.09
C GLU A 307 -5.91 35.95 57.13
N ALA A 308 -4.74 35.41 56.75
CA ALA A 308 -3.56 35.36 57.62
C ALA A 308 -2.89 36.73 57.86
N ALA A 309 -3.13 37.70 56.96
CA ALA A 309 -2.65 39.08 57.12
C ALA A 309 -3.59 39.87 58.05
N GLU A 310 -4.91 39.70 57.93
CA GLU A 310 -5.90 40.34 58.81
C GLU A 310 -5.83 39.84 60.26
N GLU A 311 -5.49 38.55 60.49
CA GLU A 311 -5.27 38.02 61.84
C GLU A 311 -4.02 38.58 62.54
N LYS A 312 -3.01 39.02 61.77
CA LYS A 312 -1.81 39.66 62.35
C LYS A 312 -2.03 41.12 62.71
N ASP A 313 -2.77 41.88 61.91
CA ASP A 313 -3.08 43.29 62.18
C ASP A 313 -4.11 43.48 63.31
N SER A 314 -4.87 42.44 63.66
CA SER A 314 -5.85 42.47 64.76
C SER A 314 -5.28 42.04 66.13
N GLN A 315 -4.01 41.65 66.20
CA GLN A 315 -3.30 41.26 67.43
C GLN A 315 -2.25 42.27 67.92
N GLU A 316 -2.08 43.43 67.24
CA GLU A 316 -1.31 44.59 67.72
C GLU A 316 -2.20 45.65 68.39
#